data_AF-A0AAU5DR73-F1
#
_entry.id   AF-A0AAU5DR73-F1
#
_cell.length_a   1.000
_cell.length_b   1.000
_cell.length_c   1.000
_cell.angle_alpha   90.00
_cell.angle_beta   90.00
_cell.angle_gamma   90.00
#
_symmetry.space_group_name_H-M   'P 1'
#
loop_
_entity.id
_entity.type
_entity.pdbx_description
1 polymer ?
#
loop_
_entity_poly.entity_id
_entity_poly.type
_entity_poly.pdbx_seq_one_letter_code
_entity_poly.pdbx_strand_id
1 'polypeptide(L)'
;MTGFYGGLTASVVVLTLLMGAGSHAAHPAVLGEALRVHGVLGPRSRRVTAAVLPFLEGALGALGAVALLTGHQRGLQAVLAVGAVLFGLYAAYTRRALALGRGGPCGCSGKDVPLSRWVTRRAAALAGLALTGAAVAGTGPVPLSAAELITLLLAAPACALLLWSLPAAMHEPTAASVNQPTGTTVHRTAEGVSTRWTSPPAL
;
A
#
# COMPACT_ATOMS: atom_id res chain seq x y z
N MET A 1 20.86 -21.73 -8.21
CA MET A 1 19.81 -20.80 -8.67
C MET A 1 18.67 -20.61 -7.66
N THR A 2 18.09 -21.67 -7.10
CA THR A 2 16.97 -21.56 -6.13
C THR A 2 17.29 -20.68 -4.91
N GLY A 3 18.49 -20.80 -4.33
CA GLY A 3 18.90 -19.95 -3.20
C GLY A 3 18.96 -18.46 -3.50
N PHE A 4 19.36 -18.06 -4.71
CA PHE A 4 19.36 -16.65 -5.14
C PHE A 4 17.94 -16.08 -5.18
N TYR A 5 16.99 -16.82 -5.77
CA TYR A 5 15.58 -16.42 -5.80
C TYR A 5 14.95 -16.40 -4.40
N GLY A 6 15.30 -17.35 -3.53
CA GLY A 6 14.89 -17.35 -2.12
C GLY A 6 15.37 -16.11 -1.38
N GLY A 7 16.66 -15.78 -1.51
CA GLY A 7 17.25 -14.57 -0.91
C GLY A 7 16.63 -13.28 -1.45
N LEU A 8 16.41 -13.18 -2.77
CA LEU A 8 15.81 -12.01 -3.41
C LEU A 8 14.37 -11.78 -2.93
N THR A 9 13.53 -12.82 -2.99
CA THR A 9 12.13 -12.75 -2.56
C THR A 9 12.01 -12.40 -1.08
N ALA A 10 12.84 -13.03 -0.24
CA ALA A 10 12.89 -12.74 1.19
C ALA A 10 13.31 -11.29 1.47
N SER A 11 14.34 -10.81 0.78
CA SER A 11 14.84 -9.44 0.95
C SER A 11 13.80 -8.40 0.55
N VAL A 12 13.10 -8.61 -0.58
CA VAL A 12 12.01 -7.72 -1.02
C VAL A 12 10.88 -7.66 0.01
N VAL A 13 10.49 -8.81 0.57
CA VAL A 13 9.44 -8.89 1.60
C VAL A 13 9.86 -8.18 2.87
N VAL A 14 11.07 -8.46 3.39
CA VAL A 14 11.61 -7.84 4.60
C VAL A 14 11.73 -6.33 4.46
N LEU A 15 12.29 -5.85 3.35
CA LEU A 15 12.39 -4.41 3.07
C LEU A 15 11.01 -3.76 2.99
N THR A 16 10.03 -4.43 2.39
CA THR A 16 8.66 -3.92 2.30
C THR A 16 7.99 -3.81 3.67
N LEU A 17 8.19 -4.79 4.55
CA LEU A 17 7.69 -4.75 5.93
C LEU A 17 8.34 -3.61 6.73
N LEU A 18 9.65 -3.41 6.59
CA LEU A 18 10.36 -2.30 7.24
C LEU A 18 9.89 -0.93 6.74
N MET A 19 9.66 -0.79 5.43
CA MET A 19 9.10 0.44 4.86
C MET A 19 7.67 0.70 5.35
N GLY A 20 6.83 -0.34 5.48
CA GLY A 20 5.49 -0.23 6.07
C GLY A 20 5.53 0.22 7.53
N ALA A 21 6.37 -0.43 8.34
CA ALA A 21 6.56 -0.08 9.74
C ALA A 21 7.09 1.37 9.88
N GLY A 22 8.04 1.77 9.05
CA GLY A 22 8.56 3.15 9.03
C GLY A 22 7.52 4.18 8.62
N SER A 23 6.65 3.87 7.65
CA SER A 23 5.58 4.79 7.23
C SER A 23 4.50 4.94 8.31
N HIS A 24 4.16 3.86 9.00
CA HIS A 24 3.21 3.88 10.13
C HIS A 24 3.79 4.57 11.36
N ALA A 25 5.10 4.40 11.62
CA ALA A 25 5.78 5.11 12.69
C ALA A 25 5.83 6.63 12.43
N ALA A 26 6.03 7.04 11.18
CA ALA A 26 6.04 8.45 10.79
C ALA A 26 4.62 9.08 10.84
N HIS A 27 3.57 8.31 10.56
CA HIS A 27 2.20 8.82 10.46
C HIS A 27 1.17 7.88 11.13
N PRO A 28 1.19 7.72 12.46
CA PRO A 28 0.36 6.73 13.16
C PRO A 28 -1.15 7.01 13.05
N ALA A 29 -1.54 8.28 12.89
CA ALA A 29 -2.94 8.68 12.76
C ALA A 29 -3.58 8.26 11.42
N VAL A 30 -2.77 8.15 10.34
CA VAL A 30 -3.27 7.91 8.98
C VAL A 30 -3.90 6.53 8.83
N LEU A 31 -3.35 5.51 9.50
CA LEU A 31 -3.88 4.15 9.46
C LEU A 31 -5.26 4.06 10.14
N GLY A 32 -5.41 4.67 11.32
CA GLY A 32 -6.67 4.68 12.06
C GLY A 32 -7.79 5.40 11.29
N GLU A 33 -7.42 6.49 10.61
CA GLU A 33 -8.32 7.30 9.79
C GLU A 33 -8.70 6.57 8.50
N ALA A 34 -7.75 5.94 7.80
CA ALA A 34 -8.02 5.09 6.65
C ALA A 34 -9.00 3.95 6.99
N LEU A 35 -8.79 3.27 8.12
CA LEU A 35 -9.72 2.25 8.60
C LEU A 35 -11.10 2.83 8.95
N ARG A 36 -11.18 4.12 9.33
CA ARG A 36 -12.44 4.85 9.57
C ARG A 36 -13.24 5.00 8.31
N VAL A 37 -12.58 5.53 7.29
CA VAL A 37 -13.19 5.84 5.99
C VAL A 37 -13.65 4.56 5.30
N HIS A 38 -12.85 3.48 5.38
CA HIS A 38 -13.25 2.19 4.85
C HIS A 38 -14.44 1.57 5.62
N GLY A 39 -14.56 1.80 6.92
CA GLY A 39 -15.70 1.36 7.74
C GLY A 39 -16.01 -0.16 7.70
N VAL A 40 -15.08 -1.00 7.24
CA VAL A 40 -15.26 -2.46 7.10
C VAL A 40 -15.13 -3.15 8.45
N LEU A 41 -14.38 -2.54 9.38
CA LEU A 41 -14.10 -3.06 10.71
C LEU A 41 -14.89 -2.30 11.77
N GLY A 42 -15.33 -3.01 12.82
CA GLY A 42 -15.95 -2.39 14.00
C GLY A 42 -14.98 -1.51 14.79
N PRO A 43 -15.48 -0.57 15.63
CA PRO A 43 -14.66 0.46 16.29
C PRO A 43 -13.57 -0.11 17.20
N ARG A 44 -13.82 -1.24 17.89
CA ARG A 44 -12.80 -1.92 18.72
C ARG A 44 -11.72 -2.56 17.87
N SER A 45 -12.11 -3.35 16.86
CA SER A 45 -11.17 -4.00 15.94
C SER A 45 -10.29 -2.99 15.22
N ARG A 46 -10.82 -1.83 14.84
CA ARG A 46 -10.06 -0.75 14.20
C ARG A 46 -8.91 -0.24 15.06
N ARG A 47 -9.17 0.05 16.34
CA ARG A 47 -8.12 0.51 17.26
C ARG A 47 -7.05 -0.56 17.49
N VAL A 48 -7.48 -1.80 17.68
CA VAL A 48 -6.57 -2.94 17.84
C VAL A 48 -5.71 -3.12 16.59
N THR A 49 -6.30 -3.13 15.40
CA THR A 49 -5.56 -3.27 14.14
C THR A 49 -4.59 -2.11 13.92
N ALA A 50 -5.00 -0.86 14.16
CA ALA A 50 -4.14 0.30 14.00
C ALA A 50 -2.93 0.28 14.95
N ALA A 51 -3.08 -0.30 16.14
CA ALA A 51 -1.97 -0.46 17.10
C ALA A 51 -1.10 -1.68 16.76
N VAL A 52 -1.70 -2.84 16.52
CA VAL A 52 -0.99 -4.12 16.38
C VAL A 52 -0.26 -4.25 15.04
N LEU A 53 -0.83 -3.71 13.96
CA LEU A 53 -0.28 -3.89 12.61
C LEU A 53 1.15 -3.31 12.46
N PRO A 54 1.45 -2.07 12.88
CA PRO A 54 2.80 -1.53 12.82
C PRO A 54 3.81 -2.35 13.62
N PHE A 55 3.41 -2.85 14.80
CA PHE A 55 4.27 -3.73 15.61
C PHE A 55 4.54 -5.06 14.92
N LEU A 56 3.53 -5.67 14.29
CA LEU A 56 3.71 -6.91 13.53
C LEU A 56 4.62 -6.69 12.32
N GLU A 57 4.42 -5.61 11.56
CA GLU A 57 5.27 -5.28 10.42
C GLU A 57 6.72 -5.05 10.85
N GLY A 58 6.94 -4.27 11.92
CA GLY A 58 8.26 -4.00 12.46
C GLY A 58 8.94 -5.26 13.01
N ALA A 59 8.22 -6.07 13.78
CA ALA A 59 8.74 -7.32 14.34
C ALA A 59 9.09 -8.33 13.24
N LEU A 60 8.21 -8.53 12.25
CA LEU A 60 8.49 -9.43 11.12
C LEU A 60 9.65 -8.91 10.26
N GLY A 61 9.73 -7.60 10.02
CA GLY A 61 10.85 -6.98 9.31
C GLY A 61 12.18 -7.20 10.04
N ALA A 62 12.23 -6.91 11.34
CA ALA A 62 13.43 -7.10 12.15
C ALA A 62 13.85 -8.57 12.27
N LEU A 63 12.90 -9.45 12.59
CA LEU A 63 13.16 -10.90 12.70
C LEU A 63 13.60 -11.50 11.36
N GLY A 64 12.98 -11.07 10.25
CA GLY A 64 13.37 -11.48 8.91
C GLY A 64 14.77 -11.02 8.53
N ALA A 65 15.13 -9.78 8.86
CA ALA A 65 16.48 -9.25 8.64
C ALA A 65 17.53 -10.03 9.46
N VAL A 66 17.25 -10.28 10.74
CA VAL A 66 18.13 -11.08 11.61
C VAL A 66 18.25 -12.51 11.08
N ALA A 67 17.15 -13.14 10.67
CA ALA A 67 17.16 -14.50 10.12
C ALA A 67 17.94 -14.58 8.80
N LEU A 68 17.87 -13.55 7.95
CA LEU A 68 18.69 -13.43 6.73
C LEU A 68 20.17 -13.31 7.07
N LEU A 69 20.54 -12.43 8.01
CA LEU A 69 21.93 -12.18 8.39
C LEU A 69 22.58 -13.36 9.12
N THR A 70 21.80 -14.08 9.92
CA THR A 70 22.26 -15.26 10.68
C THR A 70 22.15 -16.57 9.88
N GLY A 71 21.55 -16.53 8.69
CA GLY A 71 21.29 -17.72 7.86
C GLY A 71 20.27 -18.69 8.45
N HIS A 72 19.44 -18.26 9.40
CA HIS A 72 18.49 -19.11 10.12
C HIS A 72 17.24 -19.44 9.28
N GLN A 73 17.36 -20.44 8.41
CA GLN A 73 16.37 -20.79 7.38
C GLN A 73 14.95 -21.04 7.92
N ARG A 74 14.80 -21.75 9.04
CA ARG A 74 13.48 -22.05 9.63
C ARG A 74 12.79 -20.78 10.15
N GLY A 75 13.55 -19.89 10.77
CA GLY A 75 13.03 -18.60 11.23
C GLY A 75 12.62 -17.72 10.04
N LEU A 76 13.45 -17.68 8.99
CA LEU A 76 13.13 -16.95 7.77
C LEU A 76 11.86 -17.49 7.11
N GLN A 77 11.73 -18.82 7.00
CA GLN A 77 10.53 -19.46 6.46
C GLN A 77 9.27 -19.11 7.27
N ALA A 78 9.36 -19.13 8.60
CA ALA A 78 8.25 -18.74 9.48
C ALA A 78 7.86 -17.26 9.28
N VAL A 79 8.84 -16.35 9.24
CA VAL A 79 8.59 -14.92 9.00
C VAL A 79 7.93 -14.70 7.64
N LEU A 80 8.41 -15.37 6.59
CA LEU A 80 7.84 -15.27 5.25
C LEU A 80 6.43 -15.86 5.18
N ALA A 81 6.16 -16.98 5.85
CA ALA A 81 4.83 -17.55 5.92
C ALA A 81 3.84 -16.61 6.63
N VAL A 82 4.23 -16.02 7.76
CA VAL A 82 3.40 -15.04 8.47
C VAL A 82 3.23 -13.76 7.63
N GLY A 83 4.28 -13.29 6.98
CA GLY A 83 4.22 -12.16 6.05
C GLY A 83 3.28 -12.41 4.87
N ALA A 84 3.28 -13.62 4.31
CA ALA A 84 2.35 -14.02 3.26
C ALA A 84 0.89 -13.95 3.73
N VAL A 85 0.60 -14.44 4.94
CA VAL A 85 -0.72 -14.33 5.55
C VAL A 85 -1.11 -12.86 5.73
N LEU A 86 -0.19 -12.03 6.24
CA LEU A 86 -0.43 -10.61 6.45
C LEU A 86 -0.79 -9.88 5.15
N PHE A 87 0.03 -10.04 4.10
CA PHE A 87 -0.23 -9.44 2.79
C PHE A 87 -1.47 -10.01 2.11
N GLY A 88 -1.74 -11.31 2.28
CA GLY A 88 -2.94 -11.97 1.77
C GLY A 88 -4.22 -11.42 2.42
N LEU A 89 -4.22 -11.25 3.74
CA LEU A 89 -5.31 -10.62 4.48
C LEU A 89 -5.52 -9.18 4.03
N TYR A 90 -4.44 -8.42 3.82
CA TYR A 90 -4.53 -7.05 3.30
C TYR A 90 -5.08 -7.02 1.86
N ALA A 91 -4.69 -7.95 0.99
CA ALA A 91 -5.26 -8.07 -0.35
C ALA A 91 -6.76 -8.41 -0.32
N ALA A 92 -7.18 -9.33 0.56
CA ALA A 92 -8.58 -9.68 0.74
C ALA A 92 -9.39 -8.50 1.31
N TYR A 93 -8.84 -7.79 2.29
CA TYR A 93 -9.44 -6.59 2.90
C TYR A 93 -9.66 -5.50 1.85
N THR A 94 -8.63 -5.15 1.08
CA THR A 94 -8.72 -4.11 0.06
C THR A 94 -9.69 -4.49 -1.05
N ARG A 95 -9.70 -5.76 -1.47
CA ARG A 95 -10.69 -6.27 -2.43
C ARG A 95 -12.11 -6.12 -1.92
N ARG A 96 -12.35 -6.43 -0.63
CA ARG A 96 -13.67 -6.29 0.00
C ARG A 96 -14.08 -4.83 0.14
N ALA A 97 -13.17 -3.93 0.52
CA ALA A 97 -13.44 -2.51 0.60
C ALA A 97 -13.82 -1.91 -0.77
N LEU A 98 -13.10 -2.29 -1.83
CA LEU A 98 -13.43 -1.92 -3.21
C LEU A 98 -14.78 -2.49 -3.67
N ALA A 99 -15.07 -3.75 -3.35
CA ALA A 99 -16.35 -4.38 -3.69
C ALA A 99 -17.54 -3.70 -3.00
N LEU A 100 -17.33 -3.10 -1.83
CA LEU A 100 -18.33 -2.32 -1.10
C LEU A 100 -18.40 -0.85 -1.54
N GLY A 101 -17.65 -0.45 -2.58
CA GLY A 101 -17.60 0.93 -3.07
C GLY A 101 -16.92 1.91 -2.12
N ARG A 102 -16.19 1.42 -1.12
CA ARG A 102 -15.54 2.25 -0.10
C ARG A 102 -14.10 2.53 -0.50
N GLY A 103 -13.94 3.41 -1.48
CA GLY A 103 -12.68 4.04 -1.82
C GLY A 103 -12.28 5.03 -0.73
N GLY A 104 -11.05 4.93 -0.23
CA GLY A 104 -10.49 5.79 0.82
C GLY A 104 -8.96 5.74 0.78
N PRO A 105 -8.24 6.43 1.66
CA PRO A 105 -6.78 6.41 1.63
C PRO A 105 -6.24 5.00 1.90
N CYS A 106 -5.25 4.56 1.12
CA CYS A 106 -4.70 3.20 1.21
C CYS A 106 -3.98 2.91 2.54
N GLY A 107 -3.57 3.95 3.28
CA GLY A 107 -2.91 3.85 4.59
C GLY A 107 -1.46 3.38 4.55
N CYS A 108 -0.91 3.01 3.38
CA CYS A 108 0.41 2.38 3.28
C CYS A 108 1.57 3.36 3.10
N SER A 109 1.36 4.53 2.49
CA SER A 109 2.44 5.39 1.97
C SER A 109 2.54 6.75 2.66
N GLY A 110 1.74 7.03 3.69
CA GLY A 110 1.60 8.36 4.31
C GLY A 110 0.97 9.43 3.38
N LYS A 111 1.07 9.26 2.06
CA LYS A 111 0.35 10.04 1.04
C LYS A 111 -1.07 9.52 0.89
N ASP A 112 -2.04 10.43 0.74
CA ASP A 112 -3.48 10.17 0.50
C ASP A 112 -3.74 9.58 -0.90
N VAL A 113 -3.10 8.45 -1.19
CA VAL A 113 -3.36 7.69 -2.41
C VAL A 113 -4.61 6.85 -2.17
N PRO A 114 -5.68 7.01 -2.99
CA PRO A 114 -6.89 6.26 -2.79
C PRO A 114 -6.67 4.77 -3.08
N LEU A 115 -7.45 3.96 -2.37
CA LEU A 115 -7.51 2.52 -2.51
C LEU A 115 -7.91 2.19 -3.95
N SER A 116 -7.07 1.44 -4.65
CA SER A 116 -7.30 1.08 -6.05
C SER A 116 -7.03 -0.40 -6.27
N ARG A 117 -7.50 -0.94 -7.40
CA ARG A 117 -7.23 -2.32 -7.81
C ARG A 117 -5.71 -2.62 -7.88
N TRP A 118 -4.90 -1.59 -8.11
CA TRP A 118 -3.44 -1.71 -8.07
C TRP A 118 -2.91 -2.05 -6.67
N VAL A 119 -3.42 -1.40 -5.62
CA VAL A 119 -3.03 -1.70 -4.23
C VAL A 119 -3.32 -3.16 -3.88
N THR A 120 -4.49 -3.67 -4.29
CA THR A 120 -4.85 -5.08 -4.10
C THR A 120 -3.93 -6.03 -4.86
N ARG A 121 -3.59 -5.72 -6.12
CA ARG A 121 -2.65 -6.54 -6.92
C ARG A 121 -1.24 -6.55 -6.33
N ARG A 122 -0.76 -5.40 -5.87
CA ARG A 122 0.54 -5.28 -5.19
C ARG A 122 0.59 -6.14 -3.93
N ALA A 123 -0.43 -6.04 -3.09
CA ALA A 123 -0.54 -6.86 -1.88
C ALA A 123 -0.55 -8.37 -2.21
N ALA A 124 -1.30 -8.77 -3.24
CA ALA A 124 -1.32 -10.16 -3.69
C ALA A 124 0.03 -10.62 -4.26
N ALA A 125 0.74 -9.75 -4.99
CA ALA A 125 2.08 -10.05 -5.50
C ALA A 125 3.09 -10.24 -4.36
N LEU A 126 3.06 -9.37 -3.34
CA LEU A 126 3.89 -9.51 -2.13
C LEU A 126 3.57 -10.78 -1.35
N ALA A 127 2.29 -11.15 -1.24
CA ALA A 127 1.87 -12.42 -0.65
C ALA A 127 2.43 -13.61 -1.44
N GLY A 128 2.37 -13.55 -2.78
CA GLY A 128 2.96 -14.56 -3.65
C GLY A 128 4.48 -14.68 -3.48
N LEU A 129 5.20 -13.56 -3.46
CA LEU A 129 6.65 -13.52 -3.21
C LEU A 129 7.01 -14.09 -1.84
N ALA A 130 6.22 -13.79 -0.82
CA ALA A 130 6.42 -14.32 0.52
C ALA A 130 6.18 -15.85 0.58
N LEU A 131 5.16 -16.36 -0.12
CA LEU A 131 4.91 -17.81 -0.23
C LEU A 131 6.03 -18.52 -1.00
N THR A 132 6.47 -17.97 -2.13
CA THR A 132 7.57 -18.58 -2.90
C THR A 132 8.86 -18.53 -2.12
N GLY A 133 9.16 -17.42 -1.43
CA GLY A 133 10.30 -17.31 -0.53
C GLY A 133 10.24 -18.33 0.61
N ALA A 134 9.08 -18.52 1.25
CA ALA A 134 8.88 -19.52 2.31
C ALA A 134 9.06 -20.95 1.80
N ALA A 135 8.58 -21.26 0.59
CA ALA A 135 8.76 -22.58 -0.02
C ALA A 135 10.23 -22.88 -0.34
N VAL A 136 11.00 -21.86 -0.75
CA VAL A 136 12.39 -22.02 -1.20
C VAL A 136 13.40 -21.89 -0.05
N ALA A 137 13.13 -21.11 1.00
CA ALA A 137 14.01 -20.98 2.17
C ALA A 137 14.28 -22.33 2.88
N GLY A 138 13.38 -23.31 2.73
CA GLY A 138 13.56 -24.66 3.29
C GLY A 138 14.60 -25.53 2.57
N THR A 139 15.12 -25.13 1.40
CA THR A 139 15.94 -26.02 0.54
C THR A 139 17.44 -26.05 0.86
N GLY A 140 17.86 -25.43 1.98
CA GLY A 140 19.24 -25.48 2.47
C GLY A 140 20.09 -24.25 2.12
N PRO A 141 21.25 -24.08 2.78
CA PRO A 141 22.14 -22.93 2.57
C PRO A 141 22.78 -23.01 1.19
N VAL A 142 22.54 -22.02 0.35
CA VAL A 142 23.24 -21.86 -0.93
C VAL A 142 24.28 -20.77 -0.75
N PRO A 143 25.59 -21.06 -0.91
CA PRO A 143 26.60 -20.02 -0.90
C PRO A 143 26.35 -19.08 -2.09
N LEU A 144 26.08 -17.82 -1.79
CA LEU A 144 25.92 -16.77 -2.80
C LEU A 144 27.31 -16.21 -3.13
N SER A 145 27.59 -16.06 -4.42
CA SER A 145 28.79 -15.34 -4.86
C SER A 145 28.66 -13.84 -4.57
N ALA A 146 29.79 -13.13 -4.47
CA ALA A 146 29.78 -11.68 -4.23
C ALA A 146 29.01 -10.90 -5.32
N ALA A 147 29.08 -11.35 -6.58
CA ALA A 147 28.35 -10.75 -7.71
C ALA A 147 26.83 -10.94 -7.59
N GLU A 148 26.38 -12.12 -7.16
CA GLU A 148 24.97 -12.39 -6.88
C GLU A 148 24.49 -11.52 -5.72
N LEU A 149 25.30 -11.37 -4.66
CA LEU A 149 24.97 -10.56 -3.50
C LEU A 149 24.78 -9.08 -3.86
N ILE A 150 25.67 -8.52 -4.69
CA ILE A 150 25.55 -7.15 -5.21
C ILE A 150 24.28 -7.00 -6.05
N THR A 151 24.01 -7.95 -6.95
CA THR A 151 22.83 -7.92 -7.81
C THR A 151 21.55 -7.95 -6.98
N LEU A 152 21.52 -8.77 -5.93
CA LEU A 152 20.42 -8.89 -4.99
C LEU A 152 20.23 -7.59 -4.19
N LEU A 153 21.34 -6.95 -3.79
CA LEU A 153 21.35 -5.67 -3.08
C LEU A 153 20.81 -4.50 -3.93
N LEU A 154 21.02 -4.52 -5.24
CA LEU A 154 20.48 -3.48 -6.14
C LEU A 154 19.05 -3.81 -6.64
N ALA A 155 18.79 -5.06 -6.98
CA ALA A 155 17.51 -5.48 -7.56
C ALA A 155 16.38 -5.44 -6.54
N ALA A 156 16.62 -5.89 -5.30
CA ALA A 156 15.59 -5.90 -4.26
C ALA A 156 15.02 -4.50 -3.95
N PRO A 157 15.84 -3.46 -3.66
CA PRO A 157 15.31 -2.12 -3.43
C PRO A 157 14.72 -1.52 -4.71
N ALA A 158 15.28 -1.77 -5.90
CA ALA A 158 14.69 -1.30 -7.14
C ALA A 158 13.29 -1.89 -7.37
N CYS A 159 13.12 -3.20 -7.22
CA CYS A 159 11.81 -3.86 -7.32
C CYS A 159 10.85 -3.38 -6.24
N ALA A 160 11.31 -3.27 -4.99
CA ALA A 160 10.49 -2.79 -3.89
C ALA A 160 10.04 -1.33 -4.12
N LEU A 161 10.95 -0.45 -4.58
CA LEU A 161 10.66 0.93 -4.93
C LEU A 161 9.73 1.04 -6.13
N LEU A 162 9.90 0.21 -7.17
CA LEU A 162 9.00 0.17 -8.32
C LEU A 162 7.59 -0.27 -7.89
N LEU A 163 7.48 -1.35 -7.13
CA LEU A 163 6.22 -1.80 -6.53
C LEU A 163 5.60 -0.72 -5.63
N TRP A 164 6.42 0.03 -4.91
CA TRP A 164 6.00 1.09 -4.00
C TRP A 164 5.52 2.35 -4.72
N SER A 165 6.20 2.74 -5.80
CA SER A 165 6.05 4.05 -6.46
C SER A 165 5.13 4.01 -7.68
N LEU A 166 4.88 2.84 -8.27
CA LEU A 166 3.95 2.68 -9.38
C LEU A 166 2.54 3.27 -9.15
N PRO A 167 1.93 3.19 -7.96
CA PRO A 167 0.61 3.80 -7.75
C PRO A 167 0.63 5.32 -7.94
N ALA A 168 1.71 6.00 -7.55
CA ALA A 168 1.84 7.46 -7.70
C ALA A 168 2.07 7.86 -9.16
N ALA A 169 2.76 7.02 -9.95
CA ALA A 169 2.98 7.25 -11.37
C ALA A 169 1.74 6.91 -12.24
N MET A 170 0.89 5.96 -11.80
CA MET A 170 -0.36 5.62 -12.49
C MET A 170 -1.58 6.41 -12.01
N HIS A 171 -1.44 7.16 -10.91
CA HIS A 171 -2.39 8.21 -10.58
C HIS A 171 -2.06 9.43 -11.43
N GLU A 172 -2.60 9.47 -12.65
CA GLU A 172 -2.95 10.76 -13.21
C GLU A 172 -4.01 11.36 -12.28
N PRO A 173 -3.78 12.56 -11.70
CA PRO A 173 -4.90 13.34 -11.20
C PRO A 173 -5.78 13.53 -12.42
N THR A 174 -6.94 12.88 -12.44
CA THR A 174 -7.96 13.18 -13.45
C THR A 174 -8.04 14.70 -13.49
N ALA A 175 -7.71 15.30 -14.62
CA ALA A 175 -7.89 16.73 -14.87
C ALA A 175 -9.40 17.05 -14.97
N ALA A 176 -10.20 16.50 -14.05
CA ALA A 176 -11.63 16.70 -13.88
C ALA A 176 -11.92 17.77 -12.82
N SER A 177 -10.99 18.69 -12.60
CA SER A 177 -11.26 19.96 -11.91
C SER A 177 -10.68 21.17 -12.64
N VAL A 178 -10.24 21.04 -13.90
CA VAL A 178 -10.07 22.19 -14.78
C VAL A 178 -11.42 22.45 -15.46
N ASN A 179 -12.23 23.25 -14.77
CA ASN A 179 -13.34 24.06 -15.28
C ASN A 179 -14.62 23.37 -15.76
N GLN A 180 -15.59 23.33 -14.84
CA GLN A 180 -16.96 23.69 -15.16
C GLN A 180 -17.56 24.40 -13.93
N PRO A 181 -18.34 25.49 -14.04
CA PRO A 181 -18.31 26.62 -14.99
C PRO A 181 -18.39 27.98 -14.23
N THR A 182 -17.50 28.96 -14.49
CA THR A 182 -17.79 30.33 -14.05
C THR A 182 -18.92 30.87 -14.91
N GLY A 183 -20.07 31.13 -14.29
CA GLY A 183 -21.28 31.54 -14.95
C GLY A 183 -21.09 32.74 -15.87
N THR A 184 -21.57 32.59 -17.10
CA THR A 184 -22.40 33.60 -17.79
C THR A 184 -23.04 32.90 -18.98
N THR A 185 -24.09 32.13 -18.70
CA THR A 185 -25.06 31.78 -19.74
C THR A 185 -25.79 33.06 -20.11
N VAL A 186 -25.27 33.81 -21.07
CA VAL A 186 -26.04 34.85 -21.76
C VAL A 186 -27.04 34.10 -22.63
N HIS A 187 -28.25 33.91 -22.10
CA HIS A 187 -29.41 33.68 -22.93
C HIS A 187 -29.64 34.95 -23.75
N ARG A 188 -29.09 35.00 -24.96
CA ARG A 188 -29.57 35.91 -26.01
C ARG A 188 -30.85 35.28 -26.55
N THR A 189 -31.97 35.48 -25.86
CA THR A 189 -33.29 35.35 -26.48
C THR A 189 -33.38 36.43 -27.55
N ALA A 190 -33.73 36.03 -28.76
CA ALA A 190 -33.93 36.90 -29.92
C ALA A 190 -35.24 37.69 -29.81
N GLU A 191 -35.63 38.13 -28.62
CA GLU A 191 -36.80 38.94 -28.34
C GLU A 191 -36.54 39.73 -27.06
N GLY A 192 -36.54 41.05 -27.20
CA GLY A 192 -36.27 41.99 -26.13
C GLY A 192 -37.38 41.97 -25.09
N VAL A 193 -36.98 42.06 -23.82
CA VAL A 193 -37.56 42.88 -22.74
C VAL A 193 -36.71 42.60 -21.50
N SER A 194 -36.00 43.63 -21.02
CA SER A 194 -35.19 43.57 -19.81
C SER A 194 -36.00 44.06 -18.61
N THR A 195 -36.61 43.14 -17.85
CA THR A 195 -37.18 43.51 -16.54
C THR A 195 -36.12 43.35 -15.46
N ARG A 196 -35.55 44.50 -15.08
CA ARG A 196 -34.67 44.71 -13.93
C ARG A 196 -35.46 44.42 -12.64
N TRP A 197 -35.15 43.32 -11.95
CA TRP A 197 -35.62 43.08 -10.58
C TRP A 197 -34.65 43.74 -9.60
N THR A 198 -35.12 44.79 -8.91
CA THR A 198 -34.47 45.41 -7.76
C THR A 198 -34.78 44.58 -6.51
N SER A 199 -33.75 44.14 -5.78
CA SER A 199 -33.90 43.55 -4.45
C SER A 199 -34.48 44.57 -3.46
N PRO A 200 -35.36 44.16 -2.52
CA PRO A 200 -35.86 45.04 -1.48
C PRO A 200 -34.79 45.36 -0.42
N PRO A 201 -34.88 46.51 0.28
CA PRO A 201 -33.95 46.88 1.33
C PRO A 201 -34.13 45.99 2.58
N ALA A 202 -33.00 45.65 3.20
CA ALA A 202 -32.95 44.98 4.49
C ALA A 202 -33.46 45.92 5.60
N LEU A 203 -34.26 45.36 6.50
CA LEU A 203 -34.56 45.90 7.83
C LEU A 203 -33.88 45.00 8.86
#